data_AF-A0A925XW93-F1
#
_entry.id   AF-A0A925XW93-F1
#
_cell.length_a   1.000
_cell.length_b   1.000
_cell.length_c   1.000
_cell.angle_alpha   90.00
_cell.angle_beta   90.00
_cell.angle_gamma   90.00
#
_symmetry.space_group_name_H-M   'P 1'
#
loop_
_entity.id
_entity.type
_entity.pdbx_description
1 polymer ?
#
loop_
_entity_poly.entity_id
_entity_poly.type
_entity_poly.pdbx_seq_one_letter_code
_entity_poly.pdbx_strand_id
1 'polypeptide(L)'
;MGSHSHTHDANGIKAPTHVHDPEHNKVLLDRLARIEGHVRGIGNMIREDRACPDVLVQISAVRAALNQVAKLVLKEHLSDCVMHAAERGGTAESNDQLKQEIQALNAALDRFL
;
A
#
# COMPACT_ATOMS: atom_id res chain seq x y z
N MET A 1 28.34 4.40 -7.24
CA MET A 1 28.60 3.02 -7.69
C MET A 1 27.83 2.07 -6.78
N GLY A 2 26.64 1.64 -7.18
CA GLY A 2 25.83 0.68 -6.44
C GLY A 2 25.27 -0.33 -7.43
N SER A 3 26.00 -1.43 -7.61
CA SER A 3 25.62 -2.58 -8.41
C SER A 3 24.60 -3.40 -7.61
N HIS A 4 23.39 -3.58 -8.12
CA HIS A 4 22.45 -4.55 -7.55
C HIS A 4 22.14 -5.67 -8.55
N SER A 5 22.44 -6.86 -8.05
CA SER A 5 22.41 -8.18 -8.67
C SER A 5 21.05 -8.54 -9.28
N HIS A 6 21.08 -9.08 -10.50
CA HIS A 6 19.93 -9.75 -11.10
C HIS A 6 19.91 -11.22 -10.64
N THR A 7 18.83 -11.64 -9.99
CA THR A 7 18.48 -13.06 -9.84
C THR A 7 17.39 -13.39 -10.85
N HIS A 8 17.64 -14.40 -11.68
CA HIS A 8 16.69 -14.90 -12.68
C HIS A 8 15.81 -16.00 -12.06
N ASP A 9 14.52 -15.73 -11.93
CA ASP A 9 13.51 -16.77 -11.61
C ASP A 9 12.59 -16.99 -12.82
N ALA A 10 12.36 -18.27 -13.12
CA ALA A 10 11.86 -18.81 -14.37
C ALA A 10 10.32 -18.85 -14.50
N ASN A 11 9.62 -17.78 -14.13
CA ASN A 11 8.19 -17.66 -14.41
C ASN A 11 7.85 -16.21 -14.74
N GLY A 12 7.65 -15.92 -16.03
CA GLY A 12 7.66 -14.59 -16.66
C GLY A 12 6.53 -13.63 -16.28
N ILE A 13 6.19 -13.50 -15.00
CA ILE A 13 5.37 -12.40 -14.48
C ILE A 13 6.29 -11.52 -13.64
N LYS A 14 6.93 -10.53 -14.29
CA LYS A 14 7.62 -9.47 -13.55
C LYS A 14 6.55 -8.61 -12.88
N ALA A 15 6.28 -8.86 -11.60
CA ALA A 15 5.66 -7.82 -10.77
C ALA A 15 6.59 -6.59 -10.88
N PRO A 16 6.09 -5.42 -11.30
CA PRO A 16 6.92 -4.23 -11.38
C PRO A 16 7.48 -3.96 -9.98
N THR A 17 8.81 -4.01 -9.85
CA THR A 17 9.52 -3.55 -8.65
C THR A 17 9.34 -2.04 -8.58
N HIS A 18 8.25 -1.62 -7.95
CA HIS A 18 7.91 -0.22 -7.76
C HIS A 18 8.94 0.43 -6.84
N VAL A 19 9.67 1.42 -7.37
CA VAL A 19 10.62 2.22 -6.58
C VAL A 19 9.83 3.39 -6.03
N HIS A 20 9.37 3.24 -4.78
CA HIS A 20 8.70 4.34 -4.08
C HIS A 20 9.65 5.54 -3.96
N ASP A 21 9.16 6.74 -4.27
CA ASP A 21 9.89 8.00 -4.07
C ASP A 21 10.38 8.09 -2.61
N PRO A 22 11.66 8.39 -2.33
CA PRO A 22 12.19 8.50 -0.97
C PRO A 22 11.35 9.37 -0.02
N GLU A 23 10.77 10.47 -0.52
CA GLU A 23 9.86 11.32 0.28
C GLU A 23 8.50 10.65 0.52
N HIS A 24 7.95 9.93 -0.46
CA HIS A 24 6.72 9.16 -0.30
C HIS A 24 6.90 8.03 0.73
N ASN A 25 8.02 7.31 0.66
CA ASN A 25 8.39 6.28 1.62
C ASN A 25 8.42 6.81 3.05
N LYS A 26 9.06 7.96 3.25
CA LYS A 26 9.13 8.60 4.56
C LYS A 26 7.73 8.92 5.10
N VAL A 27 6.84 9.46 4.27
CA VAL A 27 5.45 9.75 4.67
C VAL A 27 4.69 8.47 5.06
N LEU A 28 4.86 7.38 4.33
CA LEU A 28 4.23 6.09 4.66
C LEU A 28 4.78 5.53 5.98
N LEU A 29 6.10 5.54 6.15
CA LEU A 29 6.77 5.08 7.38
C LEU A 29 6.33 5.91 8.60
N ASP A 30 6.25 7.23 8.48
CA ASP A 30 5.78 8.11 9.56
C ASP A 30 4.30 7.86 9.93
N ARG A 31 3.47 7.48 8.96
CA ARG A 31 2.08 7.08 9.22
C ARG A 31 2.01 5.73 9.92
N LEU A 32 2.79 4.76 9.47
CA LEU A 32 2.87 3.43 10.08
C LEU A 32 3.40 3.50 11.52
N ALA A 33 4.42 4.30 11.78
CA ALA A 33 4.95 4.52 13.13
C ALA A 33 3.88 5.10 14.09
N ARG A 34 3.04 6.02 13.62
CA ARG A 34 1.90 6.54 14.40
C ARG A 34 0.83 5.47 14.65
N ILE A 35 0.55 4.64 13.65
CA ILE A 35 -0.40 3.52 13.80
C ILE A 35 0.13 2.51 14.83
N GLU A 36 1.42 2.19 14.81
CA GLU A 36 2.05 1.33 15.80
C GLU A 36 1.88 1.90 17.22
N GLY A 37 2.08 3.21 17.39
CA GLY A 37 1.81 3.91 18.65
C GLY A 37 0.37 3.78 19.12
N HIS A 38 -0.61 3.92 18.22
CA HIS A 38 -2.02 3.73 18.56
C HIS A 38 -2.35 2.29 18.96
N VAL A 39 -1.81 1.29 18.24
CA VAL A 39 -2.00 -0.13 18.59
C VAL A 39 -1.43 -0.43 19.97
N ARG A 40 -0.26 0.13 20.29
CA ARG A 40 0.34 0.04 21.62
C ARG A 40 -0.55 0.69 22.69
N GLY A 41 -1.14 1.84 22.38
CA GLY A 41 -2.11 2.53 23.23
C GLY A 41 -3.35 1.69 23.52
N ILE A 42 -3.92 1.01 22.52
CA ILE A 42 -5.03 0.06 22.69
C ILE A 42 -4.63 -1.07 23.65
N GLY A 43 -3.43 -1.61 23.50
CA GLY A 43 -2.90 -2.62 24.43
C GLY A 43 -2.82 -2.12 25.88
N ASN A 44 -2.50 -0.84 26.10
CA ASN A 44 -2.53 -0.24 27.43
C ASN A 44 -3.96 -0.11 27.96
N MET A 45 -4.92 0.35 27.13
CA MET A 45 -6.32 0.45 27.53
C MET A 45 -6.90 -0.89 28.02
N ILE A 46 -6.52 -1.99 27.36
CA ILE A 46 -6.93 -3.34 27.77
C ILE A 46 -6.30 -3.70 29.12
N ARG A 47 -5.02 -3.40 29.34
CA ARG A 47 -4.35 -3.66 30.63
C ARG A 47 -4.89 -2.82 31.78
N GLU A 48 -5.43 -1.65 31.47
CA GLU A 48 -6.09 -0.74 32.41
C GLU A 48 -7.59 -1.04 32.61
N ASP A 49 -8.10 -2.12 32.02
CA ASP A 49 -9.51 -2.55 32.11
C ASP A 49 -10.50 -1.44 31.69
N ARG A 50 -10.12 -0.67 30.66
CA ARG A 50 -10.97 0.38 30.08
C ARG A 50 -12.23 -0.22 29.47
N ALA A 51 -13.31 0.55 29.50
CA ALA A 51 -14.60 0.13 28.96
C ALA A 51 -14.51 -0.31 27.48
N CYS A 52 -15.12 -1.45 27.15
CA CYS A 52 -15.10 -2.02 25.80
C CYS A 52 -15.49 -1.04 24.68
N PRO A 53 -16.51 -0.16 24.83
CA PRO A 53 -16.84 0.82 23.80
C PRO A 53 -15.69 1.76 23.44
N ASP A 54 -14.90 2.21 24.44
CA ASP A 54 -13.75 3.09 24.21
C ASP A 54 -12.66 2.37 23.42
N VAL A 55 -12.40 1.10 23.75
CA VAL A 55 -11.42 0.26 23.05
C VAL A 55 -11.85 0.05 21.59
N LEU A 56 -13.14 -0.21 21.34
CA LEU A 56 -13.69 -0.38 19.99
C LEU A 56 -13.60 0.91 19.14
N VAL A 57 -13.76 2.09 19.76
CA VAL A 57 -13.54 3.37 19.09
C VAL A 57 -12.08 3.51 18.65
N GLN A 58 -11.12 3.17 19.51
CA GLN A 58 -9.70 3.24 19.14
C GLN A 58 -9.30 2.23 18.06
N ILE A 59 -9.83 1.00 18.11
CA ILE A 59 -9.64 0.00 17.05
C ILE A 59 -10.17 0.54 15.71
N SER A 60 -11.35 1.18 15.73
CA SER A 60 -11.94 1.78 14.53
C SER A 60 -11.08 2.92 13.97
N ALA A 61 -10.46 3.72 14.84
CA ALA A 61 -9.52 4.77 14.44
C ALA A 61 -8.25 4.19 13.79
N VAL A 62 -7.69 3.10 14.34
CA VAL A 62 -6.55 2.39 13.74
C VAL A 62 -6.91 1.83 12.37
N ARG A 63 -8.07 1.20 12.23
CA ARG A 63 -8.55 0.70 10.93
C ARG A 63 -8.67 1.82 9.90
N ALA A 64 -9.24 2.97 10.29
CA ALA A 64 -9.35 4.12 9.41
C ALA A 64 -7.96 4.66 9.00
N ALA A 65 -6.99 4.70 9.91
CA ALA A 65 -5.63 5.13 9.62
C ALA A 65 -4.91 4.17 8.66
N LEU A 66 -5.05 2.85 8.85
CA LEU A 66 -4.53 1.84 7.92
C LEU A 66 -5.14 1.99 6.52
N ASN A 67 -6.45 2.25 6.43
CA ASN A 67 -7.11 2.49 5.16
C ASN A 67 -6.55 3.71 4.43
N GLN A 68 -6.13 4.76 5.16
CA GLN A 68 -5.49 5.92 4.54
C GLN A 68 -4.08 5.59 4.02
N VAL A 69 -3.31 4.76 4.73
CA VAL A 69 -2.01 4.28 4.24
C VAL A 69 -2.19 3.45 2.98
N ALA A 70 -3.14 2.50 2.98
CA ALA A 70 -3.44 1.69 1.81
C ALA A 70 -3.82 2.55 0.59
N LYS A 71 -4.63 3.60 0.78
CA LYS A 71 -5.00 4.56 -0.28
C LYS A 71 -3.80 5.33 -0.86
N LEU A 72 -2.81 5.65 -0.04
CA LEU A 72 -1.61 6.36 -0.51
C LEU A 72 -0.75 5.45 -1.40
N VAL A 73 -0.49 4.23 -0.94
CA VAL A 73 0.23 3.20 -1.71
C VAL A 73 -0.48 2.93 -3.04
N LEU A 74 -1.81 2.79 -2.98
CA LEU A 74 -2.68 2.63 -4.13
C LEU A 74 -2.55 3.78 -5.14
N LYS A 75 -2.59 5.03 -4.67
CA LYS A 75 -2.52 6.22 -5.52
C LYS A 75 -1.17 6.30 -6.25
N GLU A 76 -0.09 5.98 -5.54
CA GLU A 76 1.25 5.94 -6.10
C GLU A 76 1.34 4.90 -7.23
N HIS A 77 0.90 3.67 -6.94
CA HIS A 77 0.86 2.60 -7.93
C HIS A 77 0.06 3.00 -9.18
N LEU A 78 -1.15 3.53 -9.01
CA LEU A 78 -1.99 3.94 -10.14
C LEU A 78 -1.33 5.04 -11.00
N SER A 79 -0.65 6.00 -10.37
CA SER A 79 0.08 7.06 -11.06
C SER A 79 1.18 6.49 -11.95
N ASP A 80 1.95 5.55 -11.41
CA ASP A 80 3.03 4.88 -12.13
C ASP A 80 2.50 4.00 -13.27
N CYS A 81 1.45 3.22 -13.04
CA CYS A 81 0.80 2.39 -14.05
C CYS A 81 0.34 3.22 -15.26
N VAL A 82 -0.32 4.36 -15.00
CA VAL A 82 -0.81 5.26 -16.04
C VAL A 82 0.34 5.94 -16.79
N MET A 83 1.38 6.38 -16.09
CA MET A 83 2.56 7.00 -16.69
C MET A 83 3.28 6.02 -17.63
N HIS A 84 3.57 4.80 -17.18
CA HIS A 84 4.18 3.76 -18.01
C HIS A 84 3.30 3.38 -19.21
N ALA A 85 1.97 3.37 -19.06
CA ALA A 85 1.06 3.08 -20.16
C ALA A 85 1.09 4.18 -21.24
N ALA A 86 1.20 5.44 -20.83
CA ALA A 86 1.30 6.61 -21.70
C ALA A 86 2.64 6.67 -22.45
N GLU A 87 3.76 6.39 -21.77
CA GLU A 87 5.10 6.36 -22.38
C GLU A 87 5.23 5.29 -23.48
N ARG A 88 4.51 4.18 -23.35
CA ARG A 88 4.48 3.09 -24.35
C ARG A 88 3.53 3.35 -25.53
N GLY A 89 2.98 4.57 -25.65
CA GLY A 89 2.22 4.99 -26.84
C GLY A 89 0.85 4.32 -27.03
N GLY A 90 0.27 3.74 -25.97
CA GLY A 90 -1.11 3.23 -26.02
C GLY A 90 -1.33 2.00 -26.91
N THR A 91 -0.31 1.16 -27.09
CA THR A 91 -0.45 -0.13 -27.78
C THR A 91 -1.48 -1.03 -27.10
N ALA A 92 -2.07 -1.98 -27.83
CA ALA A 92 -3.05 -2.93 -27.28
C ALA A 92 -2.49 -3.71 -26.07
N GLU A 93 -1.20 -4.06 -26.14
CA GLU A 93 -0.47 -4.73 -25.07
C GLU A 93 -0.31 -3.84 -23.82
N SER A 94 -0.02 -2.55 -24.01
CA SER A 94 0.05 -1.57 -22.91
C SER A 94 -1.30 -1.37 -22.22
N ASN A 95 -2.40 -1.40 -22.99
CA ASN A 95 -3.76 -1.31 -22.45
C ASN A 95 -4.17 -2.56 -21.66
N ASP A 96 -3.79 -3.76 -22.11
CA ASP A 96 -4.10 -4.98 -21.38
C ASP A 96 -3.27 -5.11 -20.09
N GLN A 97 -2.02 -4.66 -20.09
CA GLN A 97 -1.21 -4.55 -18.87
C GLN A 97 -1.87 -3.61 -17.85
N LEU A 98 -2.32 -2.43 -18.28
CA LEU A 98 -3.00 -1.47 -17.42
C LEU A 98 -4.31 -2.03 -16.83
N LYS A 99 -5.08 -2.78 -17.63
CA LYS A 99 -6.30 -3.46 -17.15
C LYS A 99 -5.97 -4.51 -16.08
N GLN A 100 -4.92 -5.29 -16.27
CA GLN A 100 -4.49 -6.29 -15.28
C GLN A 100 -4.06 -5.64 -13.98
N GLU A 101 -3.31 -4.53 -14.03
CA GLU A 101 -2.92 -3.77 -12.84
C GLU A 101 -4.15 -3.19 -12.12
N ILE A 102 -5.08 -2.57 -12.85
CA ILE A 102 -6.35 -2.08 -12.28
C ILE A 102 -7.19 -3.23 -11.67
N GLN A 103 -7.20 -4.41 -12.28
CA GLN A 103 -7.91 -5.58 -11.72
C GLN A 103 -7.26 -6.11 -10.44
N ALA A 104 -5.94 -6.26 -10.41
CA ALA A 104 -5.20 -6.65 -9.21
C ALA A 104 -5.45 -5.64 -8.07
N LEU A 105 -5.56 -4.36 -8.44
CA LEU A 105 -5.85 -3.26 -7.54
C LEU A 105 -7.25 -3.30 -6.94
N ASN A 106 -8.27 -3.53 -7.78
CA ASN A 106 -9.65 -3.71 -7.32
C ASN A 106 -9.78 -4.94 -6.42
N ALA A 107 -9.12 -6.05 -6.77
CA ALA A 107 -9.10 -7.25 -5.93
C ALA A 107 -8.42 -7.01 -4.57
N ALA A 108 -7.39 -6.17 -4.52
CA ALA A 108 -6.78 -5.75 -3.27
C ALA A 108 -7.76 -4.90 -2.45
N LEU A 109 -8.41 -3.90 -3.06
CA LEU A 109 -9.42 -3.05 -2.42
C LEU A 109 -10.61 -3.84 -1.85
N ASP A 110 -11.12 -4.84 -2.58
CA ASP A 110 -12.23 -5.70 -2.14
C ASP A 110 -11.87 -6.57 -0.92
N ARG A 111 -10.58 -6.85 -0.70
CA ARG A 111 -10.09 -7.54 0.51
C ARG A 111 -9.95 -6.63 1.72
N PHE A 112 -9.99 -5.32 1.52
CA PHE A 112 -9.85 -4.29 2.56
C PHE A 112 -11.20 -3.74 3.05
N LEU A 113 -12.30 -3.98 2.33
CA LEU A 113 -13.69 -3.61 2.69
C LEU A 113 -14.43 -4.78 3.34
#